data_AF-A0A1J3H724-F1
#
_entry.id   AF-A0A1J3H724-F1
#
_cell.length_a   1.000
_cell.length_b   1.000
_cell.length_c   1.000
_cell.angle_alpha   90.00
_cell.angle_beta   90.00
_cell.angle_gamma   90.00
#
_symmetry.space_group_name_H-M   'P 1'
#
loop_
_entity.id
_entity.type
_entity.pdbx_description
1 polymer ?
#
loop_
_entity_poly.entity_id
_entity_poly.type
_entity_poly.pdbx_seq_one_letter_code
_entity_poly.pdbx_strand_id
1 'polypeptide(L)'
;GLTSESIHACPNNCMLYWEANAERQTCVVCDESRWKTNTSSVNSEMSESNKKKKRLPAKVLRYFPLKPRLQRLFMSSKTASHMRWHSTATNCDGKLRHPRDGQAWKA
;
A
#
# COMPACT_ATOMS: atom_id res chain seq x y z
N GLY A 1 9.16 15.87 3.70
CA GLY A 1 8.07 15.04 4.27
C GLY A 1 8.08 13.64 3.67
N LEU A 2 7.30 12.70 4.20
CA LEU A 2 7.09 11.41 3.54
C LEU A 2 6.04 11.58 2.44
N THR A 3 6.43 11.33 1.19
CA THR A 3 5.49 11.28 0.07
C THR A 3 4.65 10.01 0.19
N SER A 4 3.33 10.13 0.00
CA SER A 4 2.38 9.02 0.05
C SER A 4 1.57 8.95 -1.23
N GLU A 5 1.33 7.75 -1.72
CA GLU A 5 0.47 7.46 -2.86
C GLU A 5 -0.90 7.03 -2.34
N SER A 6 -1.97 7.40 -3.04
CA SER A 6 -3.33 7.00 -2.70
C SER A 6 -3.82 5.94 -3.68
N ILE A 7 -4.17 4.77 -3.17
CA ILE A 7 -4.63 3.62 -3.95
C ILE A 7 -6.08 3.33 -3.55
N HIS A 8 -6.97 3.15 -4.52
CA HIS A 8 -8.36 2.77 -4.19
C HIS A 8 -8.39 1.31 -3.77
N ALA A 9 -9.23 0.98 -2.79
CA ALA A 9 -9.42 -0.38 -2.30
C ALA A 9 -10.87 -0.80 -2.43
N CYS A 10 -11.11 -2.11 -2.55
CA CYS A 10 -12.44 -2.67 -2.36
C CYS A 10 -12.96 -2.31 -0.95
N PRO A 11 -14.25 -1.97 -0.79
CA PRO A 11 -14.86 -1.74 0.53
C PRO A 11 -14.60 -2.89 1.51
N ASN A 12 -14.71 -4.13 1.01
CA ASN A 12 -14.50 -5.37 1.75
C ASN A 12 -13.02 -5.82 1.81
N ASN A 13 -12.06 -4.98 1.40
CA ASN A 13 -10.62 -5.24 1.39
C ASN A 13 -10.15 -6.45 0.55
N CYS A 14 -10.98 -6.98 -0.36
CA CYS A 14 -10.61 -8.15 -1.13
C CYS A 14 -9.48 -7.90 -2.15
N MET A 15 -9.36 -6.66 -2.64
CA MET A 15 -8.34 -6.27 -3.62
C MET A 15 -8.06 -4.76 -3.59
N LEU A 16 -6.94 -4.38 -4.21
CA LEU A 16 -6.60 -3.01 -4.55
C LEU A 16 -6.87 -2.75 -6.04
N TYR A 17 -7.35 -1.55 -6.35
CA TYR A 17 -7.45 -1.07 -7.72
C TYR A 17 -6.11 -0.49 -8.15
N TRP A 18 -5.14 -1.38 -8.38
CA TRP A 18 -3.76 -1.07 -8.72
C TRP A 18 -3.26 -1.97 -9.86
N GLU A 19 -2.27 -1.49 -10.61
CA GLU A 19 -1.68 -2.14 -11.80
C GLU A 19 -2.76 -2.68 -12.76
N ALA A 20 -2.80 -4.00 -12.99
CA ALA A 20 -3.75 -4.67 -13.87
C ALA A 20 -5.23 -4.42 -13.50
N ASN A 21 -5.50 -4.00 -12.27
CA ASN A 21 -6.84 -3.71 -11.76
C ASN A 21 -7.14 -2.21 -11.64
N ALA A 22 -6.23 -1.33 -12.08
CA ALA A 22 -6.35 0.12 -11.87
C ALA A 22 -7.59 0.75 -12.51
N GLU A 23 -8.03 0.23 -13.66
CA GLU A 23 -9.18 0.76 -14.41
C GLU A 23 -10.50 0.08 -14.05
N ARG A 24 -10.47 -1.00 -13.25
CA ARG A 24 -11.67 -1.72 -12.85
C ARG A 24 -12.60 -0.82 -12.03
N GLN A 25 -13.89 -1.08 -12.18
CA GLN A 25 -14.98 -0.37 -11.52
C GLN A 25 -15.65 -1.22 -10.43
N THR A 26 -15.44 -2.54 -10.47
CA THR A 26 -15.98 -3.53 -9.53
C THR A 26 -14.88 -4.46 -9.03
N CYS A 27 -15.10 -5.03 -7.85
CA CYS A 27 -14.18 -6.00 -7.25
C CYS A 27 -14.28 -7.36 -7.94
N VAL A 28 -13.15 -8.00 -8.26
CA VAL A 28 -13.14 -9.34 -8.88
C VAL A 28 -13.50 -10.48 -7.93
N VAL A 29 -13.59 -10.21 -6.63
CA VAL A 29 -13.82 -11.24 -5.59
C VAL A 29 -15.22 -11.17 -5.01
N CYS A 30 -15.75 -9.96 -4.79
CA CYS A 30 -17.06 -9.77 -4.16
C CYS A 30 -18.02 -8.89 -4.99
N ASP A 31 -17.66 -8.55 -6.23
CA ASP A 31 -18.45 -7.74 -7.17
C ASP A 31 -18.84 -6.33 -6.70
N GLU A 32 -18.40 -5.94 -5.51
CA GLU A 32 -18.70 -4.64 -4.91
C GLU A 32 -18.12 -3.48 -5.72
N SER A 33 -18.86 -2.36 -5.74
CA SER A 33 -18.47 -1.15 -6.47
C SER A 33 -17.21 -0.51 -5.89
N ARG A 34 -16.37 0.03 -6.78
CA ARG A 34 -15.24 0.91 -6.41
C ARG A 34 -15.68 2.23 -5.78
N TRP A 35 -16.86 2.71 -6.14
CA TRP A 35 -17.35 4.05 -5.82
C TRP A 35 -18.42 4.01 -4.74
N LYS A 36 -18.51 5.09 -3.94
CA LYS A 36 -19.63 5.25 -3.00
C LYS A 36 -20.95 5.31 -3.76
N THR A 37 -21.94 4.56 -3.29
CA THR A 37 -23.34 4.74 -3.69
C THR A 37 -23.88 6.01 -3.02
N ASN A 38 -24.35 6.98 -3.80
CA ASN A 38 -24.97 8.19 -3.26
C ASN A 38 -26.34 7.85 -2.65
N THR A 39 -26.38 7.42 -1.40
CA THR A 39 -27.63 7.37 -0.61
C THR A 39 -27.97 8.72 0.03
N SER A 40 -27.07 9.70 -0.03
CA SER A 40 -27.24 11.04 0.53
C SER A 40 -27.58 12.13 -0.51
N SER A 41 -28.06 11.76 -1.69
CA SER A 41 -28.69 12.69 -2.65
C SER A 41 -30.19 12.43 -2.79
N VAL A 42 -30.87 12.14 -1.68
CA VAL A 42 -32.25 12.61 -1.50
C VAL A 42 -32.07 14.08 -1.10
N ASN A 43 -32.46 15.01 -1.98
CA ASN A 43 -32.30 16.47 -1.87
C ASN A 43 -30.99 17.04 -2.46
N SER A 44 -30.76 16.82 -3.75
CA SER A 44 -30.14 17.87 -4.58
C SER A 44 -30.69 17.71 -5.98
N GLU A 45 -31.61 18.61 -6.25
CA GLU A 45 -32.50 18.71 -7.38
C GLU A 45 -31.78 18.62 -8.73
N MET A 46 -32.54 18.09 -9.67
CA MET A 46 -32.51 18.35 -11.10
C MET A 46 -31.62 19.55 -11.49
N SER A 47 -30.44 19.27 -12.03
CA SER A 47 -29.78 20.21 -12.94
C SER A 47 -29.04 19.43 -14.00
N GLU A 48 -29.65 19.41 -15.19
CA GLU A 48 -29.01 19.13 -16.46
C GLU A 48 -27.81 20.07 -16.63
N SER A 49 -26.63 19.60 -16.28
CA SER A 49 -25.40 20.16 -16.81
C SER A 49 -24.33 19.08 -16.85
N ASN A 50 -23.81 18.85 -18.06
CA ASN A 50 -22.74 17.92 -18.40
C ASN A 50 -21.41 18.26 -17.70
N LYS A 51 -21.34 18.11 -16.38
CA LYS A 51 -20.11 18.08 -15.61
C LYS A 51 -20.02 16.71 -14.97
N LYS A 52 -19.12 15.86 -15.49
CA LYS A 52 -18.78 14.54 -14.93
C LYS A 52 -18.62 14.67 -13.40
N LYS A 53 -19.66 14.34 -12.63
CA LYS A 53 -19.60 14.37 -11.16
C LYS A 53 -18.42 13.49 -10.76
N LYS A 54 -17.42 14.06 -10.08
CA LYS A 54 -16.22 13.32 -9.64
C LYS A 54 -16.71 12.17 -8.75
N ARG A 55 -16.61 10.94 -9.24
CA ARG A 55 -16.99 9.75 -8.46
C ARG A 55 -16.01 9.61 -7.29
N LEU A 56 -16.54 9.50 -6.07
CA LEU A 56 -15.72 9.35 -4.87
C LEU A 56 -15.47 7.85 -4.61
N PRO A 57 -14.21 7.42 -4.43
CA PRO A 57 -13.92 6.04 -4.11
C PRO A 57 -14.56 5.66 -2.76
N ALA A 58 -15.05 4.43 -2.68
CA ALA A 58 -15.62 3.89 -1.46
C ALA A 58 -14.56 3.74 -0.35
N LYS A 59 -13.34 3.32 -0.73
CA LYS A 59 -12.20 3.19 0.17
C LYS A 59 -10.88 3.59 -0.50
N VAL A 60 -10.02 4.27 0.26
CA VAL A 60 -8.68 4.70 -0.17
C VAL A 60 -7.64 4.23 0.85
N LEU A 61 -6.62 3.53 0.37
CA LEU A 61 -5.43 3.14 1.11
C LEU A 61 -4.28 4.08 0.78
N ARG A 62 -3.52 4.52 1.79
CA ARG A 62 -2.31 5.33 1.60
C ARG A 62 -1.08 4.41 1.60
N TYR A 63 -0.40 4.36 0.47
CA TYR A 63 0.84 3.60 0.30
C TYR A 63 2.05 4.52 0.45
N PHE A 64 3.07 4.04 1.16
CA PHE A 64 4.35 4.73 1.30
C PHE A 64 5.41 3.92 0.56
N PRO A 65 5.99 4.46 -0.54
CA PRO A 65 6.98 3.73 -1.32
C PRO A 65 8.16 3.27 -0.47
N LEU A 66 8.40 1.96 -0.46
CA LEU A 66 9.45 1.35 0.36
C LEU A 66 10.86 1.68 -0.15
N LYS A 67 11.07 1.65 -1.47
CA LYS A 67 12.38 1.90 -2.11
C LYS A 67 13.06 3.19 -1.62
N PRO A 68 12.45 4.39 -1.71
CA PRO A 68 13.10 5.63 -1.25
C PRO A 68 13.27 5.70 0.28
N ARG A 69 12.48 4.93 1.04
CA ARG A 69 12.66 4.82 2.48
C ARG A 69 13.88 3.95 2.82
N LEU A 70 14.01 2.81 2.16
CA LEU A 70 15.16 1.93 2.30
C LEU A 70 16.45 2.65 1.89
N GLN A 71 16.47 3.32 0.74
CA GLN A 71 17.62 4.13 0.31
C GLN A 71 18.08 5.10 1.41
N ARG A 72 17.15 5.87 2.00
CA ARG A 72 17.48 6.79 3.10
C ARG A 72 18.03 6.09 4.34
N LEU A 73 17.53 4.91 4.70
CA LEU A 73 18.08 4.14 5.82
C LEU A 73 19.53 3.69 5.54
N PHE A 74 19.86 3.39 4.28
CA PHE A 74 21.21 3.01 3.87
C PHE A 74 22.17 4.21 3.65
N MET A 75 21.68 5.45 3.60
CA MET A 75 22.52 6.64 3.45
C MET A 75 23.33 6.99 4.72
N SER A 76 22.87 6.57 5.91
CA SER A 76 23.61 6.74 7.15
C SER A 76 24.50 5.53 7.42
N SER A 77 25.80 5.74 7.63
CA SER A 77 26.76 4.66 7.92
C SER A 77 26.36 3.83 9.14
N LYS A 78 25.90 4.49 10.21
CA LYS A 78 25.44 3.83 11.45
C LYS A 78 24.22 2.95 11.19
N THR A 79 23.20 3.49 10.54
CA THR A 79 21.96 2.75 10.22
C THR A 79 22.23 1.63 9.23
N ALA A 80 23.05 1.88 8.21
CA ALA A 80 23.43 0.88 7.21
C ALA A 80 24.16 -0.32 7.82
N SER A 81 25.02 -0.09 8.83
CA SER A 81 25.67 -1.17 9.60
C SER A 81 24.63 -2.07 10.27
N HIS A 82 23.64 -1.47 10.95
CA HIS A 82 22.57 -2.24 11.59
C HIS A 82 21.71 -3.00 10.56
N MET A 83 21.42 -2.38 9.41
CA MET A 83 20.63 -3.05 8.35
C MET A 83 21.36 -4.24 7.73
N ARG A 84 22.69 -4.19 7.59
CA ARG A 84 23.53 -5.28 7.05
C ARG A 84 23.96 -6.31 8.08
N TRP A 85 23.73 -6.06 9.36
CA TRP A 85 24.20 -6.90 10.45
C TRP A 85 23.79 -8.37 10.31
N HIS A 86 22.57 -8.64 9.83
CA HIS A 86 22.10 -10.00 9.58
C HIS A 86 23.02 -10.78 8.61
N SER A 87 23.67 -10.11 7.66
CA SER A 87 24.55 -10.75 6.66
C SER A 87 26.01 -10.76 7.11
N THR A 88 26.48 -9.70 7.77
CA THR A 88 27.90 -9.53 8.11
C THR A 88 28.27 -10.09 9.49
N ALA A 89 27.30 -10.34 10.37
CA ALA A 89 27.59 -10.84 11.71
C ALA A 89 28.17 -12.25 11.66
N THR A 90 29.29 -12.46 12.33
CA THR A 90 29.85 -13.78 12.60
C THR A 90 29.06 -14.47 13.71
N ASN A 91 28.90 -15.79 13.59
CA ASN A 91 28.27 -16.63 14.60
C ASN A 91 29.29 -17.68 15.04
N CYS A 92 29.96 -17.43 16.16
CA CYS A 92 31.03 -18.28 16.68
C CYS A 92 30.54 -19.26 17.77
N ASP A 93 29.36 -19.00 18.35
CA ASP A 93 28.79 -19.75 19.46
C ASP A 93 27.77 -20.82 19.01
N GLY A 94 27.50 -20.92 17.71
CA GLY A 94 26.58 -21.90 17.13
C GLY A 94 25.11 -21.68 17.50
N LYS A 95 24.79 -20.55 18.14
CA LYS A 95 23.43 -20.23 18.60
C LYS A 95 22.66 -19.51 17.51
N LEU A 96 21.40 -19.86 17.32
CA LEU A 96 20.51 -19.16 16.40
C LEU A 96 20.20 -17.74 16.91
N ARG A 97 20.33 -16.74 16.06
CA ARG A 97 20.00 -15.34 16.34
C ARG A 97 18.98 -14.83 15.34
N HIS A 98 17.87 -14.31 15.86
CA HIS A 98 16.91 -13.56 15.08
C HIS A 98 17.42 -12.12 14.88
N PRO A 99 17.35 -11.50 13.68
CA PRO A 99 16.74 -12.01 12.45
C PRO A 99 17.68 -12.83 11.54
N ARG A 100 19.01 -12.81 11.78
CA ARG A 100 20.06 -13.42 10.94
C ARG A 100 19.74 -14.82 10.42
N ASP A 101 19.41 -15.75 11.33
CA ASP A 101 19.25 -17.16 10.98
C ASP A 101 17.80 -17.52 10.61
N GLY A 102 16.92 -16.51 10.50
CA GLY A 102 15.55 -16.69 10.06
C GLY A 102 15.47 -17.14 8.60
N GLN A 103 14.51 -18.00 8.27
CA GLN A 103 14.33 -18.54 6.92
C GLN A 103 14.22 -17.44 5.84
N ALA A 104 13.63 -16.29 6.19
CA ALA A 104 13.48 -15.13 5.30
C ALA A 104 14.81 -14.50 4.85
N TRP A 105 15.93 -14.80 5.51
CA TRP A 105 17.25 -14.26 5.23
C TRP A 105 18.22 -15.30 4.65
N LYS A 106 17.73 -16.51 4.34
CA LYS A 106 18.49 -17.51 3.59
C LYS A 106 18.39 -17.19 2.09
N ALA A 107 19.54 -17.16 1.42
CA ALA A 107 19.65 -16.97 -0.04
C ALA A 107 19.22 -18.23 -0.80
#